data_AF-A0A1R2D1G2-F1
#
_entry.id   AF-A0A1R2D1G2-F1
#
_cell.length_a   1.000
_cell.length_b   1.000
_cell.length_c   1.000
_cell.angle_alpha   90.00
_cell.angle_beta   90.00
_cell.angle_gamma   90.00
#
_symmetry.space_group_name_H-M   'P 1'
#
loop_
_entity.id
_entity.type
_entity.pdbx_description
1 polymer ?
#
loop_
_entity_poly.entity_id
_entity_poly.type
_entity_poly.pdbx_seq_one_letter_code
_entity_poly.pdbx_strand_id
1 'polypeptide(L)'
;MVRLNKDIRKRDYNQMTNHMKDLSQEIKFYHKCYIRGIKHVTSIAKSKDHQLVALASFSGFIEFWNILQHEKIFTLITKPETPLSVAISSCSTMGICGLDSGFIKIWDLKTRLVTKSKKLHNKDVTCLAISDDSSFIVSGSDDTKIKIWYLVEKKKAALVGGHFSKINSIVLTNDNKKAISASMDKTVRVWDLEKLCEERVLRRELQVAYFAFLSKNNEFAVAVFKKFIVVLDFESSQCISYLRVKSDIILSACLTENDEVVVAGYISGKVRYWNILEKRIITRFTISNIKFIDPIDNFLLIVHNPISGIPTELWKYREKKIEFSFPGHIIPASLLIRSPDRKIAVSFAPDRTIRIWDLINNQELHSIKEVYTKTNALAISPDNSHIFATTKTTISIWNLQTYRKINKIEDQNIQIKCISVTSNNKYYITGLSNGHILLWTIDNNTPIAVLTEHRRKIKSIVTTEDGRIMISTSDDYRMGVWDLEKLTLVCMLPKHKGKISAARFCKRNKYLLVTTMKNTIRVWRIIVNKQCYYKETKIK
;
A
#
# COMPACT_ATOMS: atom_id res chain seq x y z
N MET A 1 49.34 32.41 1.96
CA MET A 1 48.00 32.02 2.49
C MET A 1 46.91 31.75 1.43
N VAL A 2 46.99 32.27 0.19
CA VAL A 2 45.96 32.02 -0.85
C VAL A 2 46.11 30.64 -1.55
N ARG A 3 47.32 30.04 -1.58
CA ARG A 3 47.55 28.70 -2.18
C ARG A 3 47.06 27.53 -1.31
N LEU A 4 47.31 27.51 0.01
CA LEU A 4 46.79 26.48 0.93
C LEU A 4 45.25 26.36 0.90
N ASN A 5 44.55 27.48 0.63
CA ASN A 5 43.09 27.54 0.62
C ASN A 5 42.46 26.89 -0.64
N LYS A 6 43.20 26.77 -1.76
CA LYS A 6 42.72 26.09 -2.97
C LYS A 6 42.86 24.57 -2.85
N ASP A 7 43.93 24.08 -2.24
CA ASP A 7 44.20 22.65 -2.13
C ASP A 7 43.33 21.96 -1.07
N ILE A 8 43.03 22.63 0.05
CA ILE A 8 42.04 22.16 1.03
C ILE A 8 40.65 22.09 0.37
N ARG A 9 40.27 23.11 -0.41
CA ARG A 9 38.99 23.13 -1.16
C ARG A 9 38.88 22.04 -2.22
N LYS A 10 40.00 21.63 -2.84
CA LYS A 10 40.06 20.57 -3.85
C LYS A 10 40.01 19.18 -3.20
N ARG A 11 40.75 18.97 -2.10
CA ARG A 11 40.70 17.71 -1.32
C ARG A 11 39.32 17.45 -0.74
N ASP A 12 38.70 18.44 -0.10
CA ASP A 12 37.34 18.30 0.45
C ASP A 12 36.30 18.03 -0.65
N TYR A 13 36.48 18.62 -1.85
CA TYR A 13 35.60 18.40 -3.00
C TYR A 13 35.74 16.99 -3.58
N ASN A 14 36.97 16.50 -3.76
CA ASN A 14 37.23 15.16 -4.27
C ASN A 14 36.78 14.09 -3.27
N GLN A 15 36.98 14.30 -1.97
CA GLN A 15 36.43 13.42 -0.94
C GLN A 15 34.89 13.40 -0.95
N MET A 16 34.23 14.55 -1.10
CA MET A 16 32.76 14.58 -1.20
C MET A 16 32.24 13.88 -2.46
N THR A 17 32.88 14.06 -3.61
CA THR A 17 32.43 13.47 -4.88
C THR A 17 32.69 11.97 -4.94
N ASN A 18 33.83 11.50 -4.43
CA ASN A 18 34.09 10.06 -4.29
C ASN A 18 33.11 9.43 -3.29
N HIS A 19 32.85 10.07 -2.15
CA HIS A 19 31.87 9.55 -1.20
C HIS A 19 30.44 9.55 -1.75
N MET A 20 30.06 10.53 -2.59
CA MET A 20 28.76 10.52 -3.29
C MET A 20 28.69 9.42 -4.36
N LYS A 21 29.81 9.09 -5.01
CA LYS A 21 29.91 7.95 -5.94
C LYS A 21 29.83 6.61 -5.20
N ASP A 22 30.52 6.48 -4.07
CA ASP A 22 30.45 5.30 -3.21
C ASP A 22 29.03 5.11 -2.67
N LEU A 23 28.39 6.19 -2.18
CA LEU A 23 26.96 6.17 -1.81
C LEU A 23 26.07 5.79 -2.99
N SER A 24 26.38 6.23 -4.22
CA SER A 24 25.60 5.83 -5.41
C SER A 24 25.76 4.36 -5.77
N GLN A 25 26.92 3.76 -5.46
CA GLN A 25 27.17 2.33 -5.61
C GLN A 25 26.55 1.52 -4.47
N GLU A 26 26.62 2.00 -3.22
CA GLU A 26 25.92 1.42 -2.06
C GLU A 26 24.39 1.49 -2.20
N ILE A 27 23.85 2.53 -2.86
CA ILE A 27 22.42 2.65 -3.17
C ILE A 27 21.92 1.47 -4.03
N LYS A 28 22.79 0.83 -4.84
CA LYS A 28 22.43 -0.36 -5.62
C LYS A 28 22.25 -1.61 -4.75
N PHE A 29 22.80 -1.63 -3.54
CA PHE A 29 22.77 -2.79 -2.62
C PHE A 29 21.72 -2.69 -1.52
N TYR A 30 20.89 -1.63 -1.48
CA TYR A 30 19.76 -1.62 -0.55
C TYR A 30 18.74 -2.68 -0.97
N HIS A 31 18.59 -3.73 -0.16
CA HIS A 31 17.35 -4.49 -0.07
C HIS A 31 16.21 -3.47 0.08
N LYS A 32 15.39 -3.34 -0.95
CA LYS A 32 14.25 -2.42 -0.93
C LYS A 32 13.20 -3.01 0.02
N CYS A 33 13.22 -2.62 1.29
CA CYS A 33 12.10 -2.84 2.20
C CYS A 33 10.92 -1.98 1.74
N TYR A 34 9.86 -2.64 1.26
CA TYR A 34 8.61 -1.98 0.95
C TYR A 34 7.67 -2.09 2.14
N ILE A 35 7.65 -1.02 2.93
CA ILE A 35 6.60 -0.81 3.93
C ILE A 35 5.50 -0.03 3.23
N ARG A 36 4.52 -0.75 2.67
CA ARG A 36 3.35 -0.15 2.03
C ARG A 36 2.11 -0.93 2.39
N GLY A 37 1.00 -0.21 2.38
CA GLY A 37 -0.31 -0.79 2.43
C GLY A 37 -0.83 -1.22 1.08
N ILE A 38 -1.75 -2.17 1.12
CA ILE A 38 -2.44 -2.64 -0.06
C ILE A 38 -3.45 -1.57 -0.49
N LYS A 39 -3.05 -0.76 -1.47
CA LYS A 39 -3.83 0.38 -1.98
C LYS A 39 -5.21 -0.06 -2.52
N HIS A 40 -5.17 -1.08 -3.36
CA HIS A 40 -6.31 -1.61 -4.11
C HIS A 40 -6.04 -3.09 -4.38
N VAL A 41 -6.67 -4.01 -3.65
CA VAL A 41 -6.54 -5.43 -3.98
C VAL A 41 -7.31 -5.68 -5.28
N THR A 42 -6.64 -6.24 -6.28
CA THR A 42 -7.20 -6.59 -7.59
C THR A 42 -7.72 -8.02 -7.61
N SER A 43 -7.00 -8.93 -6.96
CA SER A 43 -7.32 -10.36 -6.89
C SER A 43 -6.72 -10.98 -5.63
N ILE A 44 -7.37 -12.02 -5.11
CA ILE A 44 -6.86 -12.90 -4.05
C ILE A 44 -6.57 -14.27 -4.65
N ALA A 45 -5.57 -14.95 -4.12
CA ALA A 45 -5.47 -16.40 -4.20
C ALA A 45 -5.12 -16.99 -2.84
N LYS A 46 -5.54 -18.23 -2.62
CA LYS A 46 -5.23 -19.01 -1.42
C LYS A 46 -4.52 -20.30 -1.82
N SER A 47 -3.63 -20.77 -0.95
CA SER A 47 -3.08 -22.11 -1.05
C SER A 47 -4.12 -23.16 -0.68
N LYS A 48 -3.90 -24.40 -1.12
CA LYS A 48 -4.79 -25.54 -0.87
C LYS A 48 -4.88 -25.92 0.61
N ASP A 49 -3.82 -25.65 1.37
CA ASP A 49 -3.76 -25.82 2.83
C ASP A 49 -4.29 -24.61 3.62
N HIS A 50 -4.76 -23.56 2.92
CA HIS A 50 -5.30 -22.32 3.48
C HIS A 50 -4.36 -21.55 4.42
N GLN A 51 -3.08 -21.93 4.48
CA GLN A 51 -2.07 -21.24 5.29
C GLN A 51 -1.62 -19.93 4.64
N LEU A 52 -1.57 -19.91 3.30
CA LEU A 52 -0.96 -18.84 2.52
C LEU A 52 -2.02 -18.11 1.70
N VAL A 53 -2.07 -16.79 1.83
CA VAL A 53 -2.89 -15.91 0.99
C VAL A 53 -2.01 -14.94 0.22
N ALA A 54 -2.27 -14.84 -1.08
CA ALA A 54 -1.69 -13.85 -1.96
C ALA A 54 -2.69 -12.73 -2.23
N LEU A 55 -2.30 -11.48 -1.96
CA LEU A 55 -3.07 -10.27 -2.24
C LEU A 55 -2.38 -9.49 -3.35
N ALA A 56 -2.93 -9.53 -4.56
CA ALA A 56 -2.45 -8.75 -5.69
C ALA A 56 -2.98 -7.32 -5.62
N SER A 57 -2.14 -6.33 -5.93
CA SER A 57 -2.50 -4.92 -5.88
C SER A 57 -2.28 -4.20 -7.20
N PHE A 58 -3.20 -3.28 -7.55
CA PHE A 58 -3.06 -2.34 -8.66
C PHE A 58 -1.77 -1.48 -8.58
N SER A 59 -1.12 -1.45 -7.42
CA SER A 59 0.16 -0.76 -7.23
C SER A 59 1.39 -1.53 -7.76
N GLY A 60 1.20 -2.71 -8.36
CA GLY A 60 2.27 -3.52 -8.96
C GLY A 60 2.97 -4.44 -7.97
N PHE A 61 2.27 -4.85 -6.90
CA PHE A 61 2.79 -5.69 -5.83
C PHE A 61 1.85 -6.84 -5.56
N ILE A 62 2.40 -7.97 -5.14
CA ILE A 62 1.67 -9.14 -4.66
C ILE A 62 2.22 -9.48 -3.28
N GLU A 63 1.40 -9.39 -2.25
CA GLU A 63 1.81 -9.67 -0.88
C GLU A 63 1.36 -11.06 -0.46
N PHE A 64 2.26 -11.83 0.12
CA PHE A 64 2.01 -13.18 0.62
C PHE A 64 1.97 -13.17 2.14
N TRP A 65 0.89 -13.70 2.69
CA TRP A 65 0.55 -13.65 4.12
C TRP A 65 0.31 -15.05 4.66
N ASN A 66 0.86 -15.33 5.83
CA ASN A 66 0.45 -16.46 6.65
C ASN A 66 -0.79 -16.04 7.44
N ILE A 67 -1.91 -16.71 7.21
CA ILE A 67 -3.19 -16.34 7.84
C ILE A 67 -3.19 -16.67 9.31
N LEU A 68 -2.73 -17.87 9.71
CA LEU A 68 -2.80 -18.30 11.10
C LEU A 68 -1.86 -17.49 12.01
N GLN A 69 -0.71 -17.08 11.48
CA GLN A 69 0.27 -16.28 12.23
C GLN A 69 -0.01 -14.77 12.14
N HIS A 70 -0.92 -14.33 11.25
CA HIS A 70 -1.16 -12.92 10.93
C HIS A 70 0.10 -12.16 10.45
N GLU A 71 1.00 -12.86 9.77
CA GLU A 71 2.30 -12.32 9.38
C GLU A 71 2.47 -12.25 7.86
N LYS A 72 3.08 -11.16 7.40
CA LYS A 72 3.51 -11.01 6.02
C LYS A 72 4.82 -11.79 5.81
N ILE A 73 4.81 -12.75 4.91
CA ILE A 73 5.99 -13.57 4.62
C ILE A 73 6.93 -12.85 3.65
N PHE A 74 6.39 -12.36 2.52
CA PHE A 74 7.16 -11.60 1.52
C PHE A 74 6.24 -10.85 0.54
N THR A 75 6.87 -10.03 -0.32
CA THR A 75 6.20 -9.28 -1.39
C THR A 75 6.91 -9.52 -2.72
N LEU A 76 6.15 -9.85 -3.76
CA LEU A 76 6.62 -9.91 -5.15
C LEU A 76 6.27 -8.61 -5.88
N ILE A 77 7.10 -8.24 -6.86
CA ILE A 77 6.98 -6.96 -7.59
C ILE A 77 6.80 -7.25 -9.07
N THR A 78 5.78 -6.64 -9.67
CA THR A 78 5.44 -6.82 -11.09
C THR A 78 5.67 -5.58 -11.95
N LYS A 79 6.08 -4.46 -11.33
CA LYS A 79 6.24 -3.15 -11.98
C LYS A 79 7.12 -3.23 -13.25
N PRO A 80 6.79 -2.45 -14.30
CA PRO A 80 5.76 -1.39 -14.34
C PRO A 80 4.31 -1.87 -14.49
N GLU A 81 4.10 -3.18 -14.67
CA GLU A 81 2.81 -3.79 -14.99
C GLU A 81 1.98 -4.05 -13.73
N THR A 82 0.65 -3.96 -13.84
CA THR A 82 -0.26 -4.19 -12.71
C THR A 82 -0.81 -5.62 -12.72
N PRO A 83 -0.78 -6.35 -11.59
CA PRO A 83 -1.35 -7.67 -11.47
C PRO A 83 -2.86 -7.54 -11.31
N LEU A 84 -3.61 -8.15 -12.24
CA LEU A 84 -5.07 -8.14 -12.26
C LEU A 84 -5.66 -9.44 -11.73
N SER A 85 -4.94 -10.55 -11.88
CA SER A 85 -5.31 -11.86 -11.35
C SER A 85 -4.11 -12.55 -10.71
N VAL A 86 -4.32 -13.35 -9.67
CA VAL A 86 -3.28 -14.13 -9.00
C VAL A 86 -3.76 -15.56 -8.74
N ALA A 87 -2.84 -16.52 -8.73
CA ALA A 87 -3.05 -17.90 -8.27
C ALA A 87 -1.80 -18.43 -7.56
N ILE A 88 -2.01 -19.42 -6.72
CA ILE A 88 -0.95 -20.20 -6.05
C ILE A 88 -1.11 -21.64 -6.52
N SER A 89 -0.02 -22.31 -6.88
CA SER A 89 -0.04 -23.74 -7.19
C SER A 89 -0.52 -24.56 -6.00
N SER A 90 -1.15 -25.71 -6.24
CA SER A 90 -1.64 -26.59 -5.16
C SER A 90 -0.55 -27.07 -4.18
N CYS A 91 0.70 -27.14 -4.63
CA CYS A 91 1.87 -27.46 -3.78
C CYS A 91 2.51 -26.23 -3.09
N SER A 92 1.92 -25.03 -3.22
CA SER A 92 2.42 -23.77 -2.66
C SER A 92 3.87 -23.42 -3.04
N THR A 93 4.38 -23.95 -4.17
CA THR A 93 5.74 -23.66 -4.65
C THR A 93 5.77 -22.57 -5.71
N MET A 94 4.68 -22.36 -6.46
CA MET A 94 4.59 -21.37 -7.52
C MET A 94 3.53 -20.31 -7.23
N GLY A 95 3.89 -19.05 -7.48
CA GLY A 95 2.96 -17.93 -7.55
C GLY A 95 2.79 -17.50 -9.00
N ILE A 96 1.57 -17.29 -9.43
CA ILE A 96 1.25 -16.92 -10.81
C ILE A 96 0.46 -15.62 -10.78
N CYS A 97 0.77 -14.70 -11.70
CA CYS A 97 -0.11 -13.55 -11.92
C CYS A 97 -0.36 -13.25 -13.39
N GLY A 98 -1.55 -12.75 -13.66
CA GLY A 98 -1.95 -12.15 -14.92
C GLY A 98 -1.86 -10.63 -14.82
N LEU A 99 -1.31 -10.01 -15.86
CA LEU A 99 -0.98 -8.59 -15.88
C LEU A 99 -1.89 -7.80 -16.84
N ASP A 100 -2.00 -6.50 -16.61
CA ASP A 100 -2.65 -5.54 -17.52
C ASP A 100 -2.04 -5.49 -18.93
N SER A 101 -0.75 -5.79 -19.06
CA SER A 101 -0.05 -5.86 -20.34
C SER A 101 -0.35 -7.12 -21.18
N GLY A 102 -1.18 -8.04 -20.67
CA GLY A 102 -1.46 -9.34 -21.31
C GLY A 102 -0.42 -10.43 -21.04
N PHE A 103 0.56 -10.13 -20.19
CA PHE A 103 1.57 -11.08 -19.74
C PHE A 103 1.08 -11.93 -18.58
N ILE A 104 1.56 -13.17 -18.55
CA ILE A 104 1.50 -14.04 -17.37
C ILE A 104 2.92 -14.24 -16.87
N LYS A 105 3.11 -14.07 -15.56
CA LYS A 105 4.39 -14.30 -14.88
C LYS A 105 4.22 -15.38 -13.83
N ILE A 106 5.26 -16.20 -13.69
CA ILE A 106 5.37 -17.27 -12.70
C ILE A 106 6.61 -17.02 -11.86
N TRP A 107 6.45 -17.14 -10.55
CA TRP A 107 7.51 -17.08 -9.57
C TRP A 107 7.64 -18.41 -8.86
N ASP A 108 8.87 -18.78 -8.56
CA ASP A 108 9.15 -19.76 -7.52
C ASP A 108 9.06 -19.03 -6.17
N LEU A 109 8.18 -19.50 -5.28
CA LEU A 109 7.90 -18.85 -3.99
C LEU A 109 9.02 -19.04 -2.97
N LYS A 110 9.88 -20.07 -3.15
CA LYS A 110 11.03 -20.34 -2.28
C LYS A 110 12.19 -19.41 -2.61
N THR A 111 12.53 -19.28 -3.89
CA THR A 111 13.65 -18.44 -4.36
C THR A 111 13.24 -16.98 -4.60
N ARG A 112 11.93 -16.72 -4.77
CA ARG A 112 11.32 -15.41 -5.08
C ARG A 112 11.76 -14.86 -6.45
N LEU A 113 12.27 -15.72 -7.31
CA LEU A 113 12.69 -15.37 -8.66
C LEU A 113 11.59 -15.67 -9.67
N VAL A 114 11.51 -14.85 -10.72
CA VAL A 114 10.64 -15.12 -11.87
C VAL A 114 11.22 -16.33 -12.60
N THR A 115 10.46 -17.41 -12.67
CA THR A 115 10.86 -18.62 -13.41
C THR A 115 10.48 -18.53 -14.87
N LYS A 116 9.27 -18.05 -15.17
CA LYS A 116 8.74 -17.93 -16.53
C LYS A 116 7.92 -16.64 -16.69
N SER A 117 8.01 -16.03 -17.86
CA SER A 117 7.14 -14.92 -18.26
C SER A 117 6.80 -15.04 -19.73
N LYS A 118 5.51 -14.88 -20.07
CA LYS A 118 5.05 -15.01 -21.46
C LYS A 118 3.88 -14.07 -21.72
N LYS A 119 3.97 -13.31 -22.83
CA LYS A 119 2.81 -12.59 -23.36
C LYS A 119 1.87 -13.60 -24.02
N LEU A 120 0.70 -13.79 -23.44
CA LEU A 120 -0.31 -14.69 -23.98
C LEU A 120 -1.49 -13.92 -24.54
N HIS A 121 -1.84 -12.77 -23.96
CA HIS A 121 -2.99 -11.98 -24.37
C HIS A 121 -2.58 -10.62 -24.93
N ASN A 122 -3.48 -10.02 -25.71
CA ASN A 122 -3.27 -8.69 -26.28
C ASN A 122 -3.80 -7.57 -25.38
N LYS A 123 -4.54 -7.93 -24.33
CA LYS A 123 -5.10 -7.05 -23.32
C LYS A 123 -4.97 -7.68 -21.93
N ASP A 124 -5.43 -6.95 -20.90
CA ASP A 124 -5.57 -7.36 -19.51
C ASP A 124 -5.91 -8.85 -19.33
N VAL A 125 -5.05 -9.58 -18.60
CA VAL A 125 -5.37 -10.93 -18.11
C VAL A 125 -6.19 -10.79 -16.83
N THR A 126 -7.49 -10.98 -16.95
CA THR A 126 -8.48 -10.61 -15.92
C THR A 126 -8.78 -11.75 -14.96
N CYS A 127 -8.54 -13.00 -15.38
CA CYS A 127 -8.67 -14.17 -14.56
C CYS A 127 -7.69 -15.27 -15.00
N LEU A 128 -7.31 -16.13 -14.05
CA LEU A 128 -6.48 -17.29 -14.32
C LEU A 128 -6.77 -18.40 -13.32
N ALA A 129 -6.47 -19.63 -13.73
CA ALA A 129 -6.52 -20.83 -12.90
C ALA A 129 -5.32 -21.71 -13.24
N ILE A 130 -4.76 -22.40 -12.24
CA ILE A 130 -3.68 -23.37 -12.40
C ILE A 130 -4.23 -24.77 -12.18
N SER A 131 -3.76 -25.74 -12.98
CA SER A 131 -4.12 -27.13 -12.77
C SER A 131 -3.58 -27.67 -11.45
N ASP A 132 -4.27 -28.64 -10.87
CA ASP A 132 -3.94 -29.18 -9.55
C ASP A 132 -2.54 -29.82 -9.49
N ASP A 133 -2.10 -30.39 -10.61
CA ASP A 133 -0.76 -30.97 -10.84
C ASP A 133 0.30 -29.92 -11.25
N SER A 134 -0.08 -28.64 -11.33
CA SER A 134 0.77 -27.53 -11.80
C SER A 134 1.37 -27.74 -13.20
N SER A 135 0.72 -28.55 -14.05
CA SER A 135 1.18 -28.83 -15.41
C SER A 135 0.75 -27.79 -16.44
N PHE A 136 -0.33 -27.04 -16.21
CA PHE A 136 -0.77 -25.96 -17.09
C PHE A 136 -1.54 -24.84 -16.37
N ILE A 137 -1.67 -23.70 -17.05
CA ILE A 137 -2.43 -22.53 -16.61
C ILE A 137 -3.51 -22.25 -17.65
N VAL A 138 -4.71 -21.93 -17.22
CA VAL A 138 -5.77 -21.40 -18.09
C VAL A 138 -6.02 -19.94 -17.74
N SER A 139 -6.03 -19.08 -18.76
CA SER A 139 -6.20 -17.64 -18.59
C SER A 139 -7.34 -17.11 -19.45
N GLY A 140 -8.11 -16.19 -18.85
CA GLY A 140 -9.12 -15.38 -19.54
C GLY A 140 -8.73 -13.91 -19.53
N SER A 141 -9.15 -13.18 -20.56
CA SER A 141 -8.73 -11.80 -20.79
C SER A 141 -9.85 -10.90 -21.30
N ASP A 142 -9.62 -9.58 -21.21
CA ASP A 142 -10.39 -8.56 -21.92
C ASP A 142 -10.25 -8.66 -23.46
N ASP A 143 -9.29 -9.43 -23.98
CA ASP A 143 -9.21 -9.77 -25.41
C ASP A 143 -10.24 -10.83 -25.85
N THR A 144 -11.12 -11.21 -24.93
CA THR A 144 -12.22 -12.18 -25.07
C THR A 144 -11.78 -13.62 -25.32
N LYS A 145 -10.48 -13.92 -25.29
CA LYS A 145 -9.96 -15.27 -25.53
C LYS A 145 -9.67 -16.02 -24.24
N ILE A 146 -9.78 -17.33 -24.31
CA ILE A 146 -9.32 -18.27 -23.27
C ILE A 146 -8.12 -19.04 -23.84
N LYS A 147 -7.00 -19.00 -23.12
CA LYS A 147 -5.76 -19.66 -23.53
C LYS A 147 -5.26 -20.61 -22.46
N ILE A 148 -4.67 -21.72 -22.90
CA ILE A 148 -3.94 -22.66 -22.04
C ILE A 148 -2.46 -22.46 -22.26
N TRP A 149 -1.70 -22.37 -21.17
CA TRP A 149 -0.25 -22.39 -21.17
C TRP A 149 0.26 -23.61 -20.44
N TYR A 150 0.75 -24.59 -21.20
CA TYR A 150 1.42 -25.78 -20.67
C TYR A 150 2.80 -25.41 -20.09
N LEU A 151 3.07 -25.87 -18.87
CA LEU A 151 4.28 -25.62 -18.10
C LEU A 151 5.32 -26.74 -18.23
N VAL A 152 4.88 -27.96 -18.56
CA VAL A 152 5.72 -29.12 -18.89
C VAL A 152 6.07 -29.10 -20.39
N GLU A 153 7.27 -29.57 -20.77
CA GLU A 153 7.89 -29.30 -22.08
C GLU A 153 7.09 -29.78 -23.32
N LYS A 154 7.38 -29.10 -24.45
CA LYS A 154 6.97 -29.37 -25.86
C LYS A 154 5.53 -29.04 -26.31
N LYS A 155 4.59 -28.66 -25.44
CA LYS A 155 3.26 -28.19 -25.89
C LYS A 155 3.19 -26.66 -26.00
N LYS A 156 2.89 -26.16 -27.21
CA LYS A 156 2.62 -24.72 -27.43
C LYS A 156 1.34 -24.32 -26.68
N ALA A 157 1.24 -23.04 -26.34
CA ALA A 157 0.03 -22.50 -25.76
C ALA A 157 -1.14 -22.69 -26.74
N ALA A 158 -2.27 -23.17 -26.23
CA ALA A 158 -3.44 -23.48 -27.03
C ALA A 158 -4.53 -22.42 -26.84
N LEU A 159 -5.28 -22.15 -27.91
CA LEU A 159 -6.51 -21.38 -27.83
C LEU A 159 -7.66 -22.37 -27.62
N VAL A 160 -8.37 -22.26 -26.50
CA VAL A 160 -9.55 -23.10 -26.21
C VAL A 160 -10.78 -22.54 -26.92
N GLY A 161 -10.84 -21.21 -27.01
CA GLY A 161 -11.97 -20.49 -27.56
C GLY A 161 -12.05 -19.09 -26.99
N GLY A 162 -13.27 -18.61 -26.79
CA GLY A 162 -13.48 -17.29 -26.21
C GLY A 162 -14.94 -16.92 -26.08
N HIS A 163 -15.14 -15.81 -25.40
CA HIS A 163 -16.43 -15.15 -25.24
C HIS A 163 -16.59 -14.01 -26.27
N PHE A 164 -17.79 -13.42 -26.29
CA PHE A 164 -18.06 -12.22 -27.09
C PHE A 164 -17.74 -10.91 -26.36
N SER A 165 -17.24 -10.99 -25.13
CA SER A 165 -16.86 -9.85 -24.30
C SER A 165 -15.83 -10.28 -23.25
N LYS A 166 -15.41 -9.33 -22.40
CA LYS A 166 -14.45 -9.54 -21.31
C LYS A 166 -14.80 -10.77 -20.47
N ILE A 167 -13.79 -11.59 -20.18
CA ILE A 167 -13.92 -12.73 -19.28
C ILE A 167 -13.59 -12.24 -17.86
N ASN A 168 -14.46 -12.51 -16.88
CA ASN A 168 -14.29 -12.01 -15.51
C ASN A 168 -13.73 -13.06 -14.56
N SER A 169 -14.01 -14.34 -14.80
CA SER A 169 -13.65 -15.43 -13.91
C SER A 169 -13.47 -16.71 -14.71
N ILE A 170 -12.52 -17.53 -14.28
CA ILE A 170 -12.28 -18.87 -14.81
C ILE A 170 -11.91 -19.80 -13.66
N VAL A 171 -12.42 -21.03 -13.69
CA VAL A 171 -12.13 -22.08 -12.71
C VAL A 171 -11.94 -23.41 -13.44
N LEU A 172 -11.11 -24.28 -12.86
CA LEU A 172 -10.83 -25.63 -13.37
C LEU A 172 -11.58 -26.67 -12.55
N THR A 173 -11.93 -27.77 -13.21
CA THR A 173 -12.35 -29.00 -12.52
C THR A 173 -11.16 -29.69 -11.86
N ASN A 174 -11.37 -30.38 -10.74
CA ASN A 174 -10.27 -31.08 -10.04
C ASN A 174 -9.58 -32.15 -10.90
N ASP A 175 -10.28 -32.72 -11.89
CA ASP A 175 -9.70 -33.66 -12.85
C ASP A 175 -8.86 -32.96 -13.95
N ASN A 176 -8.83 -31.62 -13.93
CA ASN A 176 -8.17 -30.75 -14.89
C ASN A 176 -8.63 -30.90 -16.35
N LYS A 177 -9.78 -31.55 -16.59
CA LYS A 177 -10.27 -31.79 -17.96
C LYS A 177 -11.15 -30.68 -18.50
N LYS A 178 -11.80 -29.93 -17.63
CA LYS A 178 -12.75 -28.89 -18.02
C LYS A 178 -12.45 -27.56 -17.36
N ALA A 179 -12.80 -26.48 -18.04
CA ALA A 179 -12.79 -25.13 -17.48
C ALA A 179 -14.18 -24.51 -17.54
N ILE A 180 -14.52 -23.71 -16.54
CA ILE A 180 -15.75 -22.93 -16.51
C ILE A 180 -15.37 -21.45 -16.50
N SER A 181 -15.93 -20.68 -17.42
CA SER A 181 -15.68 -19.24 -17.53
C SER A 181 -16.95 -18.42 -17.45
N ALA A 182 -16.89 -17.29 -16.76
CA ALA A 182 -17.98 -16.30 -16.67
C ALA A 182 -17.57 -14.99 -17.35
N SER A 183 -18.47 -14.42 -18.16
CA SER A 183 -18.15 -13.25 -19.00
C SER A 183 -19.21 -12.15 -18.97
N MET A 184 -18.76 -10.94 -19.31
CA MET A 184 -19.61 -9.79 -19.64
C MET A 184 -20.51 -10.01 -20.85
N ASP A 185 -20.28 -11.07 -21.65
CA ASP A 185 -21.20 -11.47 -22.72
C ASP A 185 -22.49 -12.12 -22.22
N LYS A 186 -22.70 -12.13 -20.88
CA LYS A 186 -23.90 -12.63 -20.20
C LYS A 186 -24.02 -14.15 -20.24
N THR A 187 -22.90 -14.84 -20.51
CA THR A 187 -22.84 -16.30 -20.55
C THR A 187 -21.84 -16.84 -19.55
N VAL A 188 -22.15 -18.03 -19.04
CA VAL A 188 -21.16 -18.93 -18.43
C VAL A 188 -20.94 -20.07 -19.40
N ARG A 189 -19.69 -20.43 -19.67
CA ARG A 189 -19.35 -21.48 -20.65
C ARG A 189 -18.53 -22.56 -19.99
N VAL A 190 -18.75 -23.80 -20.42
CA VAL A 190 -17.96 -24.97 -20.05
C VAL A 190 -17.13 -25.38 -21.26
N TRP A 191 -15.84 -25.56 -21.03
CA TRP A 191 -14.86 -25.88 -22.05
C TRP A 191 -14.24 -27.24 -21.77
N ASP A 192 -14.15 -28.07 -22.79
CA ASP A 192 -13.34 -29.28 -22.77
C ASP A 192 -11.91 -28.89 -23.12
N LEU A 193 -10.97 -29.10 -22.20
CA LEU A 193 -9.56 -28.71 -22.35
C LEU A 193 -8.74 -29.73 -23.12
N GLU A 194 -9.23 -30.98 -23.25
CA GLU A 194 -8.59 -32.00 -24.07
C GLU A 194 -8.94 -31.79 -25.54
N LYS A 195 -10.22 -31.51 -25.83
CA LYS A 195 -10.72 -31.25 -27.19
C LYS A 195 -10.58 -29.80 -27.62
N LEU A 196 -10.26 -28.89 -26.69
CA LEU A 196 -10.14 -27.45 -26.92
C LEU A 196 -11.40 -26.86 -27.57
N CYS A 197 -12.58 -27.27 -27.09
CA CYS A 197 -13.85 -26.84 -27.65
C CYS A 197 -14.82 -26.40 -26.56
N GLU A 198 -15.78 -25.58 -26.97
CA GLU A 198 -16.94 -25.27 -26.15
C GLU A 198 -17.81 -26.52 -26.02
N GLU A 199 -18.03 -26.99 -24.79
CA GLU A 199 -18.94 -28.09 -24.53
C GLU A 199 -20.35 -27.55 -24.30
N ARG A 200 -20.48 -26.45 -23.53
CA ARG A 200 -21.79 -25.91 -23.11
C ARG A 200 -21.79 -24.40 -22.95
N VAL A 201 -22.94 -23.79 -23.23
CA VAL A 201 -23.23 -22.37 -22.95
C VAL A 201 -24.45 -22.26 -22.06
N LEU A 202 -24.28 -21.58 -20.94
CA LEU A 202 -25.32 -21.30 -19.95
C LEU A 202 -25.69 -19.82 -20.07
N ARG A 203 -26.97 -19.57 -20.40
CA ARG A 203 -27.55 -18.23 -20.49
C ARG A 203 -28.76 -18.14 -19.57
N ARG A 204 -28.79 -17.10 -18.75
CA ARG A 204 -29.99 -16.73 -17.98
C ARG A 204 -30.21 -15.21 -18.05
N GLU A 205 -31.40 -14.83 -18.50
CA GLU A 205 -32.00 -13.48 -18.41
C GLU A 205 -31.07 -12.28 -18.70
N LEU A 206 -30.43 -12.19 -19.88
CA LEU A 206 -29.73 -10.98 -20.39
C LEU A 206 -28.83 -10.21 -19.39
N GLN A 207 -28.32 -10.88 -18.34
CA GLN A 207 -27.57 -10.25 -17.26
C GLN A 207 -26.11 -10.72 -17.22
N VAL A 208 -25.21 -9.83 -16.80
CA VAL A 208 -23.77 -10.06 -16.74
C VAL A 208 -23.45 -11.17 -15.74
N ALA A 209 -22.65 -12.15 -16.17
CA ALA A 209 -22.05 -13.14 -15.30
C ALA A 209 -20.72 -12.59 -14.76
N TYR A 210 -20.55 -12.64 -13.45
CA TYR A 210 -19.36 -12.08 -12.78
C TYR A 210 -18.39 -13.17 -12.36
N PHE A 211 -18.89 -14.26 -11.77
CA PHE A 211 -18.05 -15.33 -11.23
C PHE A 211 -18.64 -16.70 -11.52
N ALA A 212 -17.76 -17.68 -11.62
CA ALA A 212 -18.09 -19.09 -11.56
C ALA A 212 -17.19 -19.77 -10.52
N PHE A 213 -17.80 -20.62 -9.69
CA PHE A 213 -17.10 -21.45 -8.72
C PHE A 213 -17.48 -22.90 -8.95
N LEU A 214 -16.62 -23.81 -8.54
CA LEU A 214 -16.89 -25.24 -8.57
C LEU A 214 -16.96 -25.77 -7.14
N SER A 215 -17.84 -26.72 -6.89
CA SER A 215 -17.84 -27.46 -5.64
C SER A 215 -16.54 -28.26 -5.51
N LYS A 216 -16.04 -28.42 -4.28
CA LYS A 216 -14.83 -29.18 -3.96
C LYS A 216 -14.89 -30.61 -4.51
N ASN A 217 -16.06 -31.21 -4.66
CA ASN A 217 -16.22 -32.55 -5.21
C ASN A 217 -16.48 -32.60 -6.73
N ASN A 218 -16.49 -31.46 -7.44
CA ASN A 218 -16.90 -31.31 -8.84
C ASN A 218 -18.38 -31.70 -9.14
N GLU A 219 -19.20 -31.92 -8.12
CA GLU A 219 -20.63 -32.26 -8.30
C GLU A 219 -21.41 -31.13 -8.97
N PHE A 220 -21.15 -29.87 -8.61
CA PHE A 220 -21.90 -28.74 -9.14
C PHE A 220 -21.06 -27.48 -9.29
N ALA A 221 -21.50 -26.60 -10.17
CA ALA A 221 -20.93 -25.28 -10.39
C ALA A 221 -21.90 -24.17 -9.95
N VAL A 222 -21.36 -23.11 -9.36
CA VAL A 222 -22.11 -21.93 -8.94
C VAL A 222 -21.78 -20.76 -9.85
N ALA A 223 -22.77 -20.35 -10.64
CA ALA A 223 -22.71 -19.18 -11.50
C ALA A 223 -23.37 -17.97 -10.82
N VAL A 224 -22.65 -16.84 -10.80
CA VAL A 224 -23.09 -15.63 -10.09
C VAL A 224 -23.33 -14.50 -11.09
N PHE A 225 -24.56 -14.02 -11.08
CA PHE A 225 -25.05 -12.91 -11.89
C PHE A 225 -25.42 -11.73 -11.00
N LYS A 226 -25.68 -10.56 -11.61
CA LYS A 226 -26.02 -9.32 -10.88
C LYS A 226 -27.14 -9.49 -9.86
N LYS A 227 -28.17 -10.29 -10.20
CA LYS A 227 -29.40 -10.48 -9.40
C LYS A 227 -29.67 -11.94 -9.06
N PHE A 228 -28.81 -12.87 -9.49
CA PHE A 228 -29.05 -14.30 -9.37
C PHE A 228 -27.80 -15.05 -8.96
N ILE A 229 -27.98 -16.07 -8.14
CA ILE A 229 -27.00 -17.15 -7.96
C ILE A 229 -27.66 -18.41 -8.50
N VAL A 230 -26.94 -19.15 -9.32
CA VAL A 230 -27.44 -20.37 -9.95
C VAL A 230 -26.47 -21.50 -9.64
N VAL A 231 -27.01 -22.59 -9.12
CA VAL A 231 -26.27 -23.82 -8.85
C VAL A 231 -26.67 -24.84 -9.89
N LEU A 232 -25.67 -25.37 -10.60
CA LEU A 232 -25.84 -26.27 -11.73
C LEU A 232 -25.15 -27.58 -11.44
N ASP A 233 -25.89 -28.67 -11.56
CA ASP A 233 -25.30 -29.99 -11.52
C ASP A 233 -24.40 -30.21 -12.73
N PHE A 234 -23.19 -30.71 -12.49
CA PHE A 234 -22.19 -30.83 -13.55
C PHE A 234 -22.48 -32.00 -14.48
N GLU A 235 -22.92 -33.12 -13.93
CA GLU A 235 -23.25 -34.33 -14.68
C GLU A 235 -24.56 -34.17 -15.46
N SER A 236 -25.68 -33.88 -14.78
CA SER A 236 -27.01 -33.79 -15.39
C SER A 236 -27.26 -32.48 -16.12
N SER A 237 -26.41 -31.46 -15.95
CA SER A 237 -26.59 -30.11 -16.51
C SER A 237 -27.85 -29.38 -16.03
N GLN A 238 -28.52 -29.89 -15.01
CA GLN A 238 -29.75 -29.29 -14.50
C GLN A 238 -29.49 -28.24 -13.44
N CYS A 239 -30.40 -27.28 -13.34
CA CYS A 239 -30.39 -26.30 -12.27
C CYS A 239 -30.87 -26.94 -10.97
N ILE A 240 -29.95 -27.26 -10.05
CA ILE A 240 -30.25 -27.81 -8.72
C ILE A 240 -31.00 -26.75 -7.90
N SER A 241 -30.46 -25.54 -7.89
CA SER A 241 -30.90 -24.48 -6.99
C SER A 241 -30.62 -23.11 -7.58
N TYR A 242 -31.43 -22.12 -7.21
CA TYR A 242 -31.17 -20.74 -7.57
C TYR A 242 -31.68 -19.78 -6.50
N LEU A 243 -31.01 -18.64 -6.37
CA LEU A 243 -31.37 -17.55 -5.48
C LEU A 243 -31.62 -16.29 -6.31
N ARG A 244 -32.81 -15.70 -6.20
CA ARG A 244 -33.15 -14.41 -6.81
C ARG A 244 -33.09 -13.28 -5.79
N VAL A 245 -32.36 -12.22 -6.13
CA VAL A 245 -32.17 -11.04 -5.30
C VAL A 245 -32.98 -9.88 -5.89
N LYS A 246 -34.03 -9.44 -5.20
CA LYS A 246 -34.93 -8.38 -5.72
C LYS A 246 -34.32 -6.97 -5.61
N SER A 247 -33.99 -6.53 -4.40
CA SER A 247 -33.65 -5.12 -4.09
C SER A 247 -32.16 -4.80 -4.00
N ASP A 248 -31.27 -5.73 -4.36
CA ASP A 248 -29.82 -5.57 -4.14
C ASP A 248 -29.01 -6.12 -5.32
N ILE A 249 -27.71 -5.82 -5.39
CA ILE A 249 -26.80 -6.30 -6.43
C ILE A 249 -25.71 -7.14 -5.79
N ILE A 250 -25.49 -8.35 -6.32
CA ILE A 250 -24.39 -9.21 -5.91
C ILE A 250 -23.10 -8.67 -6.53
N LEU A 251 -22.10 -8.40 -5.69
CA LEU A 251 -20.78 -7.92 -6.12
C LEU A 251 -19.74 -9.03 -6.16
N SER A 252 -19.88 -10.02 -5.27
CA SER A 252 -18.99 -11.16 -5.13
C SER A 252 -19.74 -12.25 -4.41
N ALA A 253 -19.44 -13.51 -4.71
CA ALA A 253 -19.88 -14.63 -3.90
C ALA A 253 -18.80 -15.71 -3.93
N CYS A 254 -19.00 -16.77 -3.17
CA CYS A 254 -18.00 -17.81 -2.92
C CYS A 254 -18.65 -18.97 -2.18
N LEU A 255 -18.12 -20.18 -2.35
CA LEU A 255 -18.57 -21.37 -1.63
C LEU A 255 -17.80 -21.56 -0.34
N THR A 256 -18.48 -21.98 0.73
CA THR A 256 -17.83 -22.49 1.94
C THR A 256 -17.20 -23.86 1.67
N GLU A 257 -16.25 -24.28 2.50
CA GLU A 257 -15.48 -25.52 2.30
C GLU A 257 -16.29 -26.81 2.27
N ASN A 258 -17.45 -26.83 2.93
CA ASN A 258 -18.35 -27.97 2.92
C ASN A 258 -19.26 -27.99 1.68
N ASP A 259 -19.10 -27.05 0.75
CA ASP A 259 -19.94 -26.83 -0.44
C ASP A 259 -21.44 -26.54 -0.18
N GLU A 260 -21.92 -26.62 1.06
CA GLU A 260 -23.34 -26.44 1.39
C GLU A 260 -23.84 -24.99 1.30
N VAL A 261 -22.93 -24.02 1.49
CA VAL A 261 -23.31 -22.61 1.69
C VAL A 261 -22.59 -21.71 0.69
N VAL A 262 -23.37 -20.88 -0.01
CA VAL A 262 -22.83 -19.74 -0.76
C VAL A 262 -22.85 -18.51 0.12
N VAL A 263 -21.69 -17.90 0.29
CA VAL A 263 -21.57 -16.58 0.90
C VAL A 263 -21.59 -15.55 -0.21
N ALA A 264 -22.49 -14.57 -0.13
CA ALA A 264 -22.63 -13.51 -1.12
C ALA A 264 -22.51 -12.12 -0.46
N GLY A 265 -21.69 -11.27 -1.06
CA GLY A 265 -21.50 -9.86 -0.71
C GLY A 265 -22.25 -8.96 -1.68
N TYR A 266 -22.93 -7.95 -1.14
CA TYR A 266 -23.86 -7.11 -1.88
C TYR A 266 -23.41 -5.65 -1.90
N ILE A 267 -23.89 -4.88 -2.89
CA ILE A 267 -23.56 -3.45 -3.01
C ILE A 267 -24.05 -2.62 -1.81
N SER A 268 -25.15 -3.05 -1.17
CA SER A 268 -25.63 -2.45 0.08
C SER A 268 -24.72 -2.68 1.29
N GLY A 269 -23.66 -3.48 1.14
CA GLY A 269 -22.80 -3.92 2.22
C GLY A 269 -23.32 -5.14 2.98
N LYS A 270 -24.49 -5.66 2.63
CA LYS A 270 -24.97 -6.91 3.25
C LYS A 270 -24.06 -8.08 2.84
N VAL A 271 -23.85 -9.00 3.77
CA VAL A 271 -23.29 -10.33 3.53
C VAL A 271 -24.37 -11.36 3.89
N ARG A 272 -24.65 -12.30 3.00
CA ARG A 272 -25.66 -13.35 3.23
C ARG A 272 -25.06 -14.73 3.00
N TYR A 273 -25.37 -15.64 3.92
CA TYR A 273 -25.04 -17.06 3.87
C TYR A 273 -26.29 -17.78 3.39
N TRP A 274 -26.24 -18.36 2.20
CA TRP A 274 -27.36 -19.07 1.59
C TRP A 274 -27.05 -20.56 1.51
N ASN A 275 -27.85 -21.37 2.19
CA ASN A 275 -27.75 -22.82 2.07
C ASN A 275 -28.31 -23.24 0.70
N ILE A 276 -27.54 -24.01 -0.05
CA ILE A 276 -27.88 -24.45 -1.41
C ILE A 276 -29.05 -25.44 -1.39
N LEU A 277 -29.01 -26.42 -0.48
CA LEU A 277 -29.98 -27.52 -0.38
C LEU A 277 -31.29 -27.05 0.25
N GLU A 278 -31.23 -26.34 1.37
CA GLU A 278 -32.40 -25.80 2.06
C GLU A 278 -33.01 -24.58 1.36
N LYS A 279 -32.30 -24.01 0.37
CA LYS A 279 -32.70 -22.84 -0.42
C LYS A 279 -33.02 -21.59 0.42
N ARG A 280 -32.53 -21.50 1.66
CA ARG A 280 -32.80 -20.39 2.60
C ARG A 280 -31.53 -19.65 3.02
N ILE A 281 -31.71 -18.42 3.49
CA ILE A 281 -30.62 -17.62 4.06
C ILE A 281 -30.46 -18.03 5.53
N ILE A 282 -29.30 -18.59 5.88
CA ILE A 282 -28.96 -19.05 7.23
C ILE A 282 -28.59 -17.85 8.10
N THR A 283 -27.76 -16.95 7.59
CA THR A 283 -27.21 -15.83 8.36
C THR A 283 -27.02 -14.61 7.47
N ARG A 284 -27.25 -13.43 8.05
CA ARG A 284 -26.97 -12.15 7.42
C ARG A 284 -26.33 -11.20 8.41
N PHE A 285 -25.39 -10.39 7.91
CA PHE A 285 -24.83 -9.24 8.62
C PHE A 285 -24.48 -8.16 7.60
N THR A 286 -24.12 -6.98 8.08
CA THR A 286 -23.86 -5.81 7.23
C THR A 286 -22.45 -5.32 7.49
N ILE A 287 -21.71 -5.10 6.41
CA ILE A 287 -20.35 -4.58 6.38
C ILE A 287 -20.30 -3.48 5.34
N SER A 288 -19.74 -2.34 5.70
CA SER A 288 -19.70 -1.20 4.78
C SER A 288 -18.75 -1.43 3.59
N ASN A 289 -19.19 -1.02 2.39
CA ASN A 289 -18.35 -0.88 1.19
C ASN A 289 -17.59 -2.15 0.77
N ILE A 290 -18.27 -3.28 0.58
CA ILE A 290 -17.64 -4.52 0.10
C ILE A 290 -17.25 -4.38 -1.38
N LYS A 291 -16.06 -4.85 -1.74
CA LYS A 291 -15.63 -5.06 -3.14
C LYS A 291 -15.71 -6.53 -3.52
N PHE A 292 -15.09 -7.40 -2.71
CA PHE A 292 -15.18 -8.85 -2.88
C PHE A 292 -14.97 -9.58 -1.54
N ILE A 293 -15.35 -10.85 -1.53
CA ILE A 293 -15.30 -11.74 -0.37
C ILE A 293 -14.76 -13.11 -0.78
N ASP A 294 -14.04 -13.77 0.13
CA ASP A 294 -13.52 -15.14 -0.05
C ASP A 294 -13.44 -15.85 1.32
N PRO A 295 -14.05 -17.03 1.51
CA PRO A 295 -14.05 -17.77 2.76
C PRO A 295 -12.79 -18.61 2.86
N ILE A 296 -12.24 -18.68 4.06
CA ILE A 296 -11.00 -19.40 4.36
C ILE A 296 -11.18 -20.08 5.71
N ASP A 297 -11.41 -21.39 5.74
CA ASP A 297 -11.76 -22.15 6.93
C ASP A 297 -12.89 -21.47 7.74
N ASN A 298 -12.60 -21.08 8.98
CA ASN A 298 -13.49 -20.37 9.89
C ASN A 298 -13.53 -18.85 9.68
N PHE A 299 -12.81 -18.34 8.69
CA PHE A 299 -12.67 -16.93 8.40
C PHE A 299 -13.36 -16.54 7.09
N LEU A 300 -13.66 -15.25 6.97
CA LEU A 300 -14.10 -14.60 5.76
C LEU A 300 -13.15 -13.44 5.48
N LEU A 301 -12.40 -13.53 4.39
CA LEU A 301 -11.57 -12.45 3.90
C LEU A 301 -12.45 -11.45 3.14
N ILE A 302 -12.37 -10.19 3.54
CA ILE A 302 -13.21 -9.11 3.02
C ILE A 302 -12.31 -8.00 2.52
N VAL A 303 -12.45 -7.71 1.23
CA VAL A 303 -11.82 -6.54 0.65
C VAL A 303 -12.87 -5.49 0.40
N HIS A 304 -12.57 -4.30 0.89
CA HIS A 304 -13.44 -3.15 0.76
C HIS A 304 -13.16 -2.38 -0.53
N ASN A 305 -14.16 -1.63 -0.96
CA ASN A 305 -14.02 -0.68 -2.05
C ASN A 305 -13.01 0.39 -1.60
N PRO A 306 -11.96 0.67 -2.36
CA PRO A 306 -10.88 1.53 -1.89
C PRO A 306 -11.27 2.94 -1.47
N ILE A 307 -12.39 3.44 -1.98
CA ILE A 307 -12.93 4.75 -1.63
C ILE A 307 -13.30 4.82 -0.14
N SER A 308 -13.58 3.67 0.50
CA SER A 308 -14.01 3.60 1.90
C SER A 308 -12.91 3.93 2.91
N GLY A 309 -11.62 3.82 2.54
CA GLY A 309 -10.53 3.94 3.50
C GLY A 309 -10.51 2.83 4.56
N ILE A 310 -11.19 1.70 4.31
CA ILE A 310 -11.15 0.51 5.16
C ILE A 310 -10.11 -0.47 4.60
N PRO A 311 -9.17 -0.97 5.42
CA PRO A 311 -8.18 -1.96 4.99
C PRO A 311 -8.85 -3.28 4.61
N THR A 312 -8.09 -4.22 4.05
CA THR A 312 -8.58 -5.59 3.92
C THR A 312 -8.72 -6.20 5.30
N GLU A 313 -9.80 -6.93 5.57
CA GLU A 313 -10.12 -7.47 6.89
C GLU A 313 -10.37 -8.98 6.81
N LEU A 314 -9.92 -9.71 7.83
CA LEU A 314 -10.22 -11.11 8.05
C LEU A 314 -11.22 -11.22 9.20
N TRP A 315 -12.39 -11.80 8.92
CA TRP A 315 -13.51 -11.87 9.85
C TRP A 315 -13.76 -13.29 10.33
N LYS A 316 -13.93 -13.50 11.64
CA LYS A 316 -14.58 -14.70 12.16
C LYS A 316 -16.08 -14.57 11.92
N TYR A 317 -16.58 -15.19 10.86
CA TYR A 317 -17.93 -14.93 10.39
C TYR A 317 -19.02 -15.47 11.33
N ARG A 318 -18.74 -16.56 12.05
CA ARG A 318 -19.66 -17.13 13.06
C ARG A 318 -19.84 -16.17 14.25
N GLU A 319 -18.75 -15.54 14.67
CA GLU A 319 -18.72 -14.56 15.76
C GLU A 319 -19.08 -13.14 15.31
N LYS A 320 -19.10 -12.89 13.99
CA LYS A 320 -19.29 -11.56 13.38
C LYS A 320 -18.29 -10.52 13.91
N LYS A 321 -17.05 -10.94 14.12
CA LYS A 321 -15.96 -10.13 14.66
C LYS A 321 -14.78 -10.08 13.71
N ILE A 322 -14.09 -8.94 13.67
CA ILE A 322 -12.82 -8.79 12.97
C ILE A 322 -11.75 -9.52 13.79
N GLU A 323 -11.06 -10.46 13.15
CA GLU A 323 -9.89 -11.12 13.72
C GLU A 323 -8.63 -10.31 13.43
N PHE A 324 -8.44 -9.96 12.16
CA PHE A 324 -7.23 -9.30 11.69
C PHE A 324 -7.56 -8.25 10.61
N SER A 325 -6.84 -7.14 10.63
CA SER A 325 -6.90 -6.10 9.61
C SER A 325 -5.53 -6.02 8.96
N PHE A 326 -5.47 -6.28 7.65
CA PHE A 326 -4.23 -6.21 6.90
C PHE A 326 -3.68 -4.78 6.95
N PRO A 327 -2.46 -4.59 7.48
CA PRO A 327 -1.88 -3.27 7.70
C PRO A 327 -1.60 -2.56 6.39
N GLY A 328 -1.73 -1.23 6.40
CA GLY A 328 -1.57 -0.49 5.16
C GLY A 328 -2.27 0.84 4.98
N HIS A 329 -1.54 1.82 4.45
CA HIS A 329 -2.19 2.98 3.85
C HIS A 329 -2.93 2.63 2.56
N ILE A 330 -4.17 3.12 2.45
CA ILE A 330 -5.05 2.86 1.31
C ILE A 330 -4.85 3.92 0.22
N ILE A 331 -4.37 5.10 0.62
CA ILE A 331 -3.98 6.20 -0.25
C ILE A 331 -2.47 6.41 -0.12
N PRO A 332 -1.73 6.83 -1.17
CA PRO A 332 -0.30 7.09 -1.04
C PRO A 332 0.02 8.03 0.13
N ALA A 333 0.93 7.61 0.99
CA ALA A 333 1.39 8.42 2.12
C ALA A 333 1.93 9.75 1.61
N SER A 334 1.40 10.84 2.16
CA SER A 334 1.85 12.19 1.83
C SER A 334 3.05 12.60 2.68
N LEU A 335 3.23 11.98 3.84
CA LEU A 335 4.35 12.23 4.75
C LEU A 335 4.93 10.90 5.22
N LEU A 336 6.26 10.87 5.34
CA LEU A 336 7.02 9.76 5.89
C LEU A 336 8.20 10.33 6.66
N ILE A 337 8.32 9.95 7.92
CA ILE A 337 9.47 10.27 8.76
C ILE A 337 10.01 8.97 9.37
N ARG A 338 11.29 9.00 9.73
CA ARG A 338 11.96 7.87 10.36
C ARG A 338 12.47 8.28 11.73
N SER A 339 12.39 7.36 12.68
CA SER A 339 13.00 7.53 13.98
C SER A 339 14.53 7.74 13.86
N PRO A 340 15.12 8.51 14.79
CA PRO A 340 16.56 8.66 14.95
C PRO A 340 17.34 7.34 14.97
N ASP A 341 16.83 6.33 15.69
CA ASP A 341 17.45 5.00 15.82
C ASP A 341 17.33 4.12 14.57
N ARG A 342 16.59 4.60 13.55
CA ARG A 342 16.36 3.94 12.26
C ARG A 342 15.51 2.67 12.32
N LYS A 343 14.93 2.34 13.47
CA LYS A 343 14.13 1.13 13.66
C LYS A 343 12.65 1.34 13.35
N ILE A 344 12.16 2.57 13.53
CA ILE A 344 10.74 2.89 13.37
C ILE A 344 10.56 3.90 12.23
N ALA A 345 9.48 3.76 11.47
CA ALA A 345 8.99 4.80 10.58
C ALA A 345 7.57 5.20 10.96
N VAL A 346 7.24 6.47 10.76
CA VAL A 346 5.87 6.98 10.92
C VAL A 346 5.45 7.62 9.62
N SER A 347 4.30 7.22 9.11
CA SER A 347 3.72 7.80 7.90
C SER A 347 2.33 8.32 8.15
N PHE A 348 1.95 9.31 7.34
CA PHE A 348 0.59 9.81 7.28
C PHE A 348 0.13 9.78 5.83
N ALA A 349 -1.13 9.39 5.63
CA ALA A 349 -1.78 9.43 4.33
C ALA A 349 -3.13 10.18 4.39
N PRO A 350 -3.63 10.65 3.24
CA PRO A 350 -4.97 11.23 3.14
C PRO A 350 -6.11 10.28 3.50
N ASP A 351 -5.83 8.99 3.77
CA ASP A 351 -6.77 8.04 4.37
C ASP A 351 -7.08 8.35 5.85
N ARG A 352 -6.58 9.48 6.35
CA ARG A 352 -6.78 10.01 7.71
C ARG A 352 -6.14 9.15 8.80
N THR A 353 -5.16 8.32 8.43
CA THR A 353 -4.42 7.49 9.39
C THR A 353 -2.98 7.95 9.52
N ILE A 354 -2.46 7.86 10.75
CA ILE A 354 -1.02 7.84 11.01
C ILE A 354 -0.67 6.39 11.30
N ARG A 355 0.32 5.84 10.59
CA ARG A 355 0.78 4.46 10.78
C ARG A 355 2.22 4.44 11.24
N ILE A 356 2.48 3.56 12.19
CA ILE A 356 3.78 3.35 12.83
C ILE A 356 4.28 1.99 12.37
N TRP A 357 5.50 1.95 11.89
CA TRP A 357 6.08 0.80 11.22
C TRP A 357 7.38 0.39 11.85
N ASP A 358 7.56 -0.92 12.00
CA ASP A 358 8.85 -1.52 12.30
C ASP A 358 9.62 -1.73 10.99
N LEU A 359 10.78 -1.09 10.87
CA LEU A 359 11.67 -1.19 9.72
C LEU A 359 12.53 -2.45 9.73
N ILE A 360 12.71 -3.08 10.90
CA ILE A 360 13.46 -4.33 11.04
C ILE A 360 12.58 -5.48 10.58
N ASN A 361 11.37 -5.55 11.11
CA ASN A 361 10.44 -6.65 10.86
C ASN A 361 9.48 -6.40 9.68
N ASN A 362 9.48 -5.19 9.10
CA ASN A 362 8.58 -4.78 8.00
C ASN A 362 7.09 -4.93 8.29
N GLN A 363 6.72 -4.74 9.55
CA GLN A 363 5.36 -4.86 10.05
C GLN A 363 4.83 -3.49 10.49
N GLU A 364 3.51 -3.36 10.52
CA GLU A 364 2.87 -2.22 11.17
C GLU A 364 2.74 -2.51 12.65
N LEU A 365 3.23 -1.60 13.48
CA LEU A 365 3.12 -1.68 14.93
C LEU A 365 1.77 -1.15 15.41
N HIS A 366 1.32 -0.04 14.83
CA HIS A 366 0.08 0.61 15.24
C HIS A 366 -0.49 1.55 14.17
N SER A 367 -1.81 1.71 14.14
CA SER A 367 -2.50 2.75 13.37
C SER A 367 -3.32 3.66 14.27
N ILE A 368 -3.02 4.96 14.19
CA ILE A 368 -3.77 6.01 14.86
C ILE A 368 -4.81 6.54 13.87
N LYS A 369 -6.08 6.25 14.16
CA LYS A 369 -7.23 6.78 13.41
C LYS A 369 -7.71 8.07 14.09
N GLU A 370 -7.37 9.22 13.52
CA GLU A 370 -7.96 10.50 13.90
C GLU A 370 -8.62 11.14 12.68
N VAL A 371 -9.64 11.98 12.89
CA VAL A 371 -10.33 12.66 11.78
C VAL A 371 -9.48 13.83 11.29
N TYR A 372 -8.32 13.54 10.71
CA TYR A 372 -7.51 14.53 10.03
C TYR A 372 -7.94 14.62 8.58
N THR A 373 -8.44 15.78 8.17
CA THR A 373 -8.64 16.06 6.74
C THR A 373 -7.29 16.27 6.04
N LYS A 374 -6.28 16.75 6.78
CA LYS A 374 -4.91 16.96 6.29
C LYS A 374 -3.91 17.16 7.43
N THR A 375 -2.79 16.45 7.38
CA THR A 375 -1.60 16.70 8.21
C THR A 375 -0.57 17.46 7.37
N ASN A 376 -0.04 18.57 7.92
CA ASN A 376 0.95 19.40 7.25
C ASN A 376 2.38 18.94 7.54
N ALA A 377 2.65 18.46 8.77
CA ALA A 377 3.97 17.97 9.14
C ALA A 377 3.89 16.93 10.27
N LEU A 378 4.90 16.06 10.30
CA LEU A 378 5.13 15.04 11.33
C LEU A 378 6.53 15.22 11.90
N ALA A 379 6.71 14.89 13.19
CA ALA A 379 8.03 14.73 13.82
C ALA A 379 8.02 13.58 14.84
N ILE A 380 9.20 13.00 15.08
CA ILE A 380 9.47 12.03 16.15
C ILE A 380 10.50 12.66 17.06
N SER A 381 10.34 12.50 18.38
CA SER A 381 11.34 12.98 19.34
C SER A 381 12.65 12.17 19.21
N PRO A 382 13.81 12.81 19.34
CA PRO A 382 15.14 12.19 19.33
C PRO A 382 15.33 10.91 20.19
N ASP A 383 14.64 10.81 21.33
CA ASP A 383 14.65 9.65 22.23
C ASP A 383 13.64 8.56 21.85
N ASN A 384 12.89 8.73 20.76
CA ASN A 384 11.81 7.85 20.33
C ASN A 384 10.69 7.67 21.37
N SER A 385 10.44 8.67 22.23
CA SER A 385 9.35 8.59 23.21
C SER A 385 8.04 9.21 22.70
N HIS A 386 8.10 10.14 21.74
CA HIS A 386 6.94 10.93 21.29
C HIS A 386 6.81 11.02 19.76
N ILE A 387 5.56 11.03 19.29
CA ILE A 387 5.18 11.43 17.93
C ILE A 387 4.42 12.75 18.00
N PHE A 388 4.74 13.64 17.06
CA PHE A 388 4.03 14.89 16.85
C PHE A 388 3.42 14.89 15.45
N ALA A 389 2.15 15.24 15.36
CA ALA A 389 1.48 15.50 14.09
C ALA A 389 0.75 16.83 14.15
N THR A 390 0.81 17.55 13.04
CA THR A 390 0.23 18.89 12.94
C THR A 390 -0.74 18.97 11.78
N THR A 391 -1.92 19.52 12.04
CA THR A 391 -2.84 19.95 10.97
C THR A 391 -2.60 21.42 10.65
N LYS A 392 -3.59 22.13 10.08
CA LYS A 392 -3.50 23.58 9.90
C LYS A 392 -3.49 24.32 11.23
N THR A 393 -4.28 23.88 12.22
CA THR A 393 -4.55 24.62 13.46
C THR A 393 -4.32 23.77 14.72
N THR A 394 -4.02 22.48 14.56
CA THR A 394 -3.91 21.55 15.68
C THR A 394 -2.53 20.91 15.75
N ILE A 395 -2.06 20.68 16.97
CA ILE A 395 -0.87 19.90 17.31
C ILE A 395 -1.37 18.73 18.15
N SER A 396 -1.08 17.52 17.73
CA SER A 396 -1.38 16.32 18.50
C SER A 396 -0.08 15.60 18.84
N ILE A 397 0.00 15.13 20.08
CA ILE A 397 1.18 14.51 20.66
C ILE A 397 0.77 13.13 21.18
N TRP A 398 1.52 12.11 20.82
CA TRP A 398 1.32 10.74 21.27
C TRP A 398 2.60 10.18 21.87
N ASN A 399 2.43 9.29 22.84
CA ASN A 399 3.50 8.47 23.37
C ASN A 399 3.77 7.31 22.39
N LEU A 400 5.03 7.10 21.99
CA LEU A 400 5.41 6.07 21.03
C LEU A 400 5.39 4.65 21.63
N GLN A 401 5.55 4.50 22.94
CA GLN A 401 5.56 3.19 23.60
C GLN A 401 4.15 2.66 23.86
N THR A 402 3.24 3.53 24.30
CA THR A 402 1.86 3.17 24.65
C THR A 402 0.86 3.45 23.54
N TYR A 403 1.27 4.19 22.51
CA TYR A 403 0.44 4.70 21.41
C TYR A 403 -0.74 5.58 21.84
N ARG A 404 -0.78 6.00 23.12
CA ARG A 404 -1.84 6.85 23.65
C ARG A 404 -1.56 8.32 23.37
N LYS A 405 -2.65 9.06 23.14
CA LYS A 405 -2.60 10.51 22.99
C LYS A 405 -2.28 11.13 24.33
N ILE A 406 -1.24 11.95 24.37
CA ILE A 406 -0.83 12.71 25.56
C ILE A 406 -1.55 14.05 25.58
N ASN A 407 -1.51 14.76 24.44
CA ASN A 407 -2.01 16.13 24.39
C ASN A 407 -2.55 16.49 23.00
N LYS A 408 -3.48 17.45 22.98
CA LYS A 408 -4.06 18.08 21.79
C LYS A 408 -4.15 19.58 22.03
N ILE A 409 -3.38 20.35 21.27
CA ILE A 409 -3.46 21.81 21.29
C ILE A 409 -4.19 22.24 20.01
N GLU A 410 -5.26 23.01 20.16
CA GLU A 410 -6.01 23.58 19.04
C GLU A 410 -6.07 25.09 19.17
N ASP A 411 -5.58 25.81 18.17
CA ASP A 411 -5.68 27.26 18.10
C ASP A 411 -6.02 27.67 16.66
N GLN A 412 -7.20 28.26 16.49
CA GLN A 412 -7.70 28.67 15.18
C GLN A 412 -6.95 29.88 14.61
N ASN A 413 -6.28 30.65 15.47
CA ASN A 413 -5.49 31.81 15.06
C ASN A 413 -4.10 31.42 14.53
N ILE A 414 -3.68 30.17 14.76
CA ILE A 414 -2.39 29.65 14.35
C ILE A 414 -2.54 28.83 13.08
N GLN A 415 -1.66 29.10 12.11
CA GLN A 415 -1.57 28.31 10.87
C GLN A 415 -0.22 27.62 10.73
N ILE A 416 -0.14 26.38 11.18
CA ILE A 416 1.08 25.58 11.27
C ILE A 416 1.49 25.04 9.90
N LYS A 417 2.78 25.15 9.57
CA LYS A 417 3.36 24.67 8.30
C LYS A 417 4.41 23.61 8.49
N CYS A 418 5.19 23.68 9.55
CA CYS A 418 6.21 22.68 9.88
C CYS A 418 6.36 22.54 11.38
N ILE A 419 6.90 21.40 11.81
CA ILE A 419 7.25 21.09 13.19
C ILE A 419 8.63 20.45 13.22
N SER A 420 9.38 20.70 14.29
CA SER A 420 10.65 20.04 14.60
C SER A 420 10.76 19.87 16.11
N VAL A 421 11.49 18.84 16.56
CA VAL A 421 11.80 18.63 17.98
C VAL A 421 13.29 18.94 18.20
N THR A 422 13.64 19.56 19.32
CA THR A 422 15.04 19.78 19.69
C THR A 422 15.69 18.46 20.08
N SER A 423 16.99 18.29 19.78
CA SER A 423 17.71 17.04 20.04
C SER A 423 17.77 16.64 21.52
N ASN A 424 17.69 17.62 22.42
CA ASN A 424 17.61 17.43 23.87
C ASN A 424 16.20 17.08 24.38
N ASN A 425 15.21 16.91 23.49
CA ASN A 425 13.79 16.65 23.78
C ASN A 425 13.09 17.69 24.67
N LYS A 426 13.74 18.81 24.98
CA LYS A 426 13.20 19.83 25.88
C LYS A 426 12.09 20.63 25.22
N TYR A 427 12.20 20.87 23.91
CA TYR A 427 11.27 21.72 23.17
C TYR A 427 10.83 21.09 21.86
N TYR A 428 9.60 21.38 21.47
CA TYR A 428 9.18 21.27 20.08
C TYR A 428 8.86 22.64 19.52
N ILE A 429 9.12 22.80 18.23
CA ILE A 429 9.14 24.09 17.54
C ILE A 429 8.19 24.02 16.37
N THR A 430 7.25 24.96 16.29
CA THR A 430 6.33 25.06 15.16
C THR A 430 6.59 26.32 14.34
N GLY A 431 6.60 26.16 13.02
CA GLY A 431 6.74 27.25 12.07
C GLY A 431 5.39 27.61 11.46
N LEU A 432 5.05 28.90 11.46
CA LEU A 432 3.73 29.38 11.07
C LEU A 432 3.69 30.00 9.66
N SER A 433 2.47 30.16 9.15
CA SER A 433 2.22 30.77 7.84
C SER A 433 2.46 32.28 7.79
N ASN A 434 2.36 32.97 8.93
CA ASN A 434 2.64 34.40 9.07
C ASN A 434 4.15 34.70 9.20
N GLY A 435 4.98 33.66 9.39
CA GLY A 435 6.42 33.79 9.58
C GLY A 435 6.88 33.70 11.03
N HIS A 436 5.96 33.64 11.99
CA HIS A 436 6.36 33.43 13.38
C HIS A 436 6.82 31.99 13.61
N ILE A 437 7.71 31.82 14.57
CA ILE A 437 8.15 30.52 15.09
C ILE A 437 7.75 30.46 16.56
N LEU A 438 7.07 29.39 16.94
CA LEU A 438 6.63 29.17 18.32
C LEU A 438 7.45 28.05 18.94
N LEU A 439 7.90 28.28 20.17
CA LEU A 439 8.61 27.30 20.99
C LEU A 439 7.69 26.77 22.09
N TRP A 440 7.64 25.46 22.28
CA TRP A 440 6.73 24.79 23.20
C TRP A 440 7.48 23.78 24.05
N THR A 441 7.00 23.52 25.27
CA THR A 441 7.32 22.30 26.03
C THR A 441 6.17 21.31 25.92
N ILE A 442 6.44 20.04 26.18
CA ILE A 442 5.42 18.97 26.17
C ILE A 442 4.38 19.21 27.27
N ASP A 443 4.81 19.71 28.43
CA ASP A 443 3.98 19.89 29.62
C ASP A 443 3.08 21.14 29.56
N ASN A 444 3.42 22.12 28.71
CA ASN A 444 2.69 23.38 28.62
C ASN A 444 1.83 23.46 27.35
N ASN A 445 0.61 23.97 27.53
CA ASN A 445 -0.32 24.23 26.42
C ASN A 445 -0.13 25.61 25.79
N THR A 446 0.80 26.43 26.31
CA THR A 446 1.12 27.76 25.81
C THR A 446 2.55 27.82 25.28
N PRO A 447 2.82 28.61 24.22
CA PRO A 447 4.16 28.76 23.71
C PRO A 447 5.02 29.55 24.71
N ILE A 448 6.23 29.06 24.96
CA ILE A 448 7.22 29.69 25.85
C ILE A 448 7.82 30.93 25.21
N ALA A 449 7.99 30.90 23.88
CA ALA A 449 8.60 31.98 23.13
C ALA A 449 7.99 32.10 21.74
N VAL A 450 7.95 33.33 21.24
CA VAL A 450 7.51 33.69 19.89
C VAL A 450 8.64 34.44 19.19
N LEU A 451 9.18 33.89 18.11
CA LEU A 451 10.24 34.50 17.32
C LEU A 451 9.65 35.06 16.02
N THR A 452 9.83 36.35 15.75
CA THR A 452 9.03 37.11 14.76
C THR A 452 9.81 37.73 13.60
N GLU A 453 11.09 37.41 13.42
CA GLU A 453 11.95 38.08 12.42
C GLU A 453 11.59 37.78 10.95
N HIS A 454 10.95 36.63 10.68
CA HIS A 454 10.56 36.27 9.33
C HIS A 454 9.24 36.93 8.93
N ARG A 455 9.21 37.51 7.72
CA ARG A 455 8.04 38.27 7.20
C ARG A 455 7.06 37.43 6.38
N ARG A 456 7.40 36.17 6.10
CA ARG A 456 6.57 35.24 5.32
C ARG A 456 6.64 33.85 5.92
N LYS A 457 5.74 32.98 5.44
CA LYS A 457 5.60 31.60 5.92
C LYS A 457 6.92 30.86 6.12
N ILE A 458 7.04 30.22 7.28
CA ILE A 458 8.12 29.28 7.57
C ILE A 458 7.89 28.00 6.77
N LYS A 459 8.97 27.47 6.19
CA LYS A 459 8.96 26.29 5.33
C LYS A 459 9.49 25.06 6.03
N SER A 460 10.60 25.22 6.72
CA SER A 460 11.28 24.13 7.41
C SER A 460 12.09 24.73 8.55
N ILE A 461 12.12 23.98 9.65
CA ILE A 461 12.91 24.26 10.83
C ILE A 461 13.79 23.05 11.05
N VAL A 462 15.07 23.29 11.37
CA VAL A 462 16.04 22.23 11.66
C VAL A 462 16.85 22.66 12.87
N THR A 463 17.09 21.72 13.77
CA THR A 463 17.90 21.92 14.98
C THR A 463 19.22 21.18 14.85
N THR A 464 20.25 21.70 15.51
CA THR A 464 21.53 21.00 15.66
C THR A 464 21.39 19.84 16.66
N GLU A 465 22.23 18.81 16.53
CA GLU A 465 22.29 17.65 17.46
C GLU A 465 22.55 18.05 18.92
N ASP A 466 23.18 19.19 19.21
CA ASP A 466 23.34 19.71 20.58
C ASP A 466 22.10 20.47 21.09
N GLY A 467 21.13 20.75 20.23
CA GLY A 467 19.87 21.42 20.57
C GLY A 467 20.02 22.91 20.84
N ARG A 468 21.21 23.47 20.62
CA ARG A 468 21.52 24.87 20.92
C ARG A 468 21.13 25.80 19.79
N ILE A 469 21.32 25.36 18.55
CA ILE A 469 21.10 26.20 17.37
C ILE A 469 19.92 25.68 16.58
N MET A 470 19.05 26.62 16.21
CA MET A 470 17.98 26.38 15.28
C MET A 470 18.22 27.16 13.99
N ILE A 471 17.83 26.55 12.88
CA ILE A 471 17.78 27.20 11.58
C ILE A 471 16.37 27.13 11.04
N SER A 472 15.81 28.30 10.74
CA SER A 472 14.53 28.44 10.06
C SER A 472 14.76 28.85 8.61
N THR A 473 13.88 28.36 7.75
CA THR A 473 13.82 28.75 6.34
C THR A 473 12.46 29.32 6.03
N SER A 474 12.39 30.40 5.26
CA SER A 474 11.14 31.10 4.96
C SER A 474 10.97 31.42 3.48
N ASP A 475 9.73 31.64 3.09
CA ASP A 475 9.32 32.17 1.79
C ASP A 475 9.80 33.62 1.53
N ASP A 476 10.39 34.28 2.52
CA ASP A 476 11.07 35.57 2.38
C ASP A 476 12.46 35.48 1.71
N TYR A 477 12.83 34.28 1.25
CA TYR A 477 14.11 33.93 0.62
C TYR A 477 15.31 33.97 1.57
N ARG A 478 15.09 34.06 2.88
CA ARG A 478 16.13 34.12 3.90
C ARG A 478 16.10 32.90 4.81
N MET A 479 17.16 32.77 5.58
CA MET A 479 17.28 31.79 6.64
C MET A 479 17.70 32.51 7.93
N GLY A 480 17.03 32.18 9.02
CA GLY A 480 17.40 32.68 10.35
C GLY A 480 18.23 31.63 11.08
N VAL A 481 19.32 32.05 11.72
CA VAL A 481 20.09 31.25 12.67
C VAL A 481 19.78 31.78 14.07
N TRP A 482 19.31 30.90 14.94
CA TRP A 482 18.79 31.25 16.26
C TRP A 482 19.53 30.50 17.34
N ASP A 483 19.75 31.16 18.46
CA ASP A 483 20.25 30.57 19.69
C ASP A 483 19.04 30.23 20.57
N LEU A 484 18.82 28.93 20.83
CA LEU A 484 17.69 28.43 21.61
C LEU A 484 17.90 28.59 23.12
N GLU A 485 19.12 28.76 23.60
CA GLU A 485 19.36 29.07 25.03
C GLU A 485 18.98 30.51 25.33
N LYS A 486 19.37 31.41 24.43
CA LYS A 486 19.11 32.86 24.57
C LYS A 486 17.77 33.30 23.97
N LEU A 487 17.11 32.43 23.20
CA LEU A 487 15.89 32.72 22.44
C LEU A 487 16.03 33.96 21.53
N THR A 488 17.23 34.17 20.97
CA THR A 488 17.55 35.34 20.14
C THR A 488 18.01 34.94 18.75
N LEU A 489 17.80 35.85 17.80
CA LEU A 489 18.36 35.74 16.47
C LEU A 489 19.87 36.02 16.52
N VAL A 490 20.68 35.04 16.11
CA VAL A 490 22.14 35.21 15.98
C VAL A 490 22.45 35.98 14.69
N CYS A 491 21.92 35.53 13.56
CA CYS A 491 22.06 36.22 12.29
C CYS A 491 21.01 35.78 11.25
N MET A 492 20.72 36.69 10.33
CA MET A 492 19.99 36.36 9.09
C MET A 492 21.00 36.08 7.98
N LEU A 493 20.90 34.91 7.35
CA LEU A 493 21.75 34.56 6.23
C LEU A 493 21.34 35.32 4.94
N PRO A 494 22.28 35.53 4.01
CA PRO A 494 22.03 36.21 2.75
C PRO A 494 20.82 35.66 1.98
N LYS A 495 20.09 36.56 1.31
CA LYS A 495 18.93 36.18 0.49
C LYS A 495 19.33 35.19 -0.61
N HIS A 496 18.53 34.15 -0.78
CA HIS A 496 18.65 33.20 -1.87
C HIS A 496 18.01 33.75 -3.14
N LYS A 497 18.58 33.41 -4.32
CA LYS A 497 18.04 33.80 -5.64
C LYS A 497 16.76 33.05 -6.05
N GLY A 498 16.21 32.22 -5.16
CA GLY A 498 15.04 31.38 -5.39
C GLY A 498 14.45 30.89 -4.06
N LYS A 499 13.16 30.52 -4.08
CA LYS A 499 12.43 30.07 -2.89
C LYS A 499 13.11 28.84 -2.29
N ILE A 500 13.32 28.85 -0.98
CA ILE A 500 13.91 27.72 -0.26
C ILE A 500 12.84 26.65 -0.08
N SER A 501 13.16 25.41 -0.42
CA SER A 501 12.24 24.28 -0.32
C SER A 501 12.45 23.47 0.95
N ALA A 502 13.70 23.22 1.33
CA ALA A 502 14.05 22.47 2.54
C ALA A 502 15.48 22.78 3.00
N ALA A 503 15.75 22.55 4.28
CA ALA A 503 17.10 22.55 4.83
C ALA A 503 17.32 21.28 5.69
N ARG A 504 18.56 20.81 5.80
CA ARG A 504 18.93 19.68 6.68
C ARG A 504 20.41 19.71 7.05
N PHE A 505 20.72 19.42 8.33
CA PHE A 505 22.10 19.24 8.78
C PHE A 505 22.67 17.88 8.36
N CYS A 506 23.98 17.81 8.15
CA CYS A 506 24.73 16.58 7.90
C CYS A 506 26.14 16.62 8.51
N LYS A 507 26.77 15.44 8.63
CA LYS A 507 28.10 15.23 9.25
C LYS A 507 28.22 15.87 10.64
N ARG A 508 27.35 15.49 11.60
CA ARG A 508 27.33 16.01 12.98
C ARG A 508 27.29 17.55 13.02
N ASN A 509 26.28 18.13 12.40
CA ASN A 509 26.05 19.59 12.27
C ASN A 509 27.11 20.41 11.50
N LYS A 510 28.17 19.79 10.95
CA LYS A 510 29.24 20.53 10.27
C LYS A 510 28.80 21.24 8.99
N TYR A 511 27.82 20.66 8.28
CA TYR A 511 27.32 21.22 7.04
C TYR A 511 25.80 21.25 7.03
N LEU A 512 25.24 22.33 6.50
CA LEU A 512 23.81 22.48 6.25
C LEU A 512 23.55 22.45 4.75
N LEU A 513 22.72 21.51 4.32
CA LEU A 513 22.25 21.38 2.95
C LEU A 513 20.94 22.15 2.80
N VAL A 514 20.87 23.03 1.81
CA VAL A 514 19.68 23.86 1.53
C VAL A 514 19.30 23.68 0.07
N THR A 515 18.06 23.26 -0.16
CA THR A 515 17.51 23.11 -1.51
C THR A 515 16.69 24.34 -1.88
N THR A 516 16.79 24.76 -3.14
CA THR A 516 15.94 25.82 -3.69
C THR A 516 15.10 25.29 -4.85
N MET A 517 13.95 25.93 -5.09
CA MET A 517 13.03 25.60 -6.19
C MET A 517 13.64 25.74 -7.59
N LYS A 518 14.89 26.22 -7.73
CA LYS A 518 15.63 26.30 -9.00
C LYS A 518 16.55 25.08 -9.24
N ASN A 519 16.23 23.93 -8.65
CA ASN A 519 17.04 22.70 -8.73
C ASN A 519 18.50 22.86 -8.28
N THR A 520 18.77 23.73 -7.29
CA THR A 520 20.12 23.92 -6.74
C THR A 520 20.21 23.44 -5.30
N ILE A 521 21.32 22.80 -4.93
CA ILE A 521 21.64 22.49 -3.53
C ILE A 521 22.83 23.34 -3.08
N ARG A 522 22.59 24.20 -2.09
CA ARG A 522 23.64 25.00 -1.45
C ARG A 522 24.13 24.29 -0.20
N VAL A 523 25.44 24.23 -0.02
CA VAL A 523 26.08 23.67 1.16
C VAL A 523 26.65 24.82 1.99
N TRP A 524 26.15 24.99 3.20
CA TRP A 524 26.64 25.97 4.15
C TRP A 524 27.54 25.27 5.16
N ARG A 525 28.68 25.89 5.47
CA ARG A 525 29.46 25.54 6.66
C ARG A 525 29.15 26.58 7.72
N ILE A 526 28.49 26.14 8.78
CA ILE A 526 28.06 27.01 9.86
C ILE A 526 29.13 26.94 10.93
N ILE A 527 29.85 28.04 11.11
CA ILE A 527 30.82 28.21 12.18
C ILE A 527 30.17 29.17 13.16
N VAL A 528 29.72 28.63 14.27
CA VAL A 528 29.15 29.41 15.37
C VAL A 528 30.23 30.38 15.85
N ASN A 529 29.89 31.66 15.98
CA ASN A 529 30.72 32.80 16.41
C ASN A 529 31.66 33.49 15.39
N LYS A 530 31.84 33.03 14.14
CA LYS A 530 32.49 33.82 13.08
C LYS A 530 31.95 33.45 11.68
N GLN A 531 31.45 34.46 10.95
CA GLN A 531 31.06 34.48 9.53
C GLN A 531 30.62 33.13 8.91
N CYS A 532 29.34 33.01 8.55
CA CYS A 532 28.83 31.84 7.83
C CYS A 532 29.37 31.82 6.38
N TYR A 533 30.04 30.73 5.99
CA TYR A 533 30.54 30.54 4.63
C TYR A 533 29.64 29.55 3.88
N TYR A 534 29.29 29.86 2.63
CA TYR A 534 28.57 28.92 1.76
C TYR A 534 29.36 28.58 0.51
N LYS A 535 29.17 27.34 0.06
CA LYS A 535 29.56 26.87 -1.27
C LYS A 535 28.28 26.51 -2.02
N GLU A 536 28.02 27.22 -3.10
CA GLU A 536 26.91 26.91 -4.00
C GLU A 536 27.37 25.87 -5.02
N THR A 537 26.67 24.74 -5.07
CA THR A 537 26.89 23.69 -6.06
C THR A 537 25.58 23.47 -6.81
N LYS A 538 25.56 23.78 -8.11
CA LYS A 538 24.45 23.36 -8.97
C LYS A 538 24.57 21.85 -9.17
N ILE A 539 23.52 21.12 -8.87
CA ILE A 539 23.39 19.73 -9.32
C ILE A 539 22.86 19.83 -10.75
N LYS A 540 23.61 19.31 -11.71
CA LYS A 540 23.17 19.19 -13.10
C LYS A 540 22.20 18.03 -13.22
#